data_AF-A0A1C6DNQ0-F1
#
_entry.id   AF-A0A1C6DNQ0-F1
#
_cell.length_a   1.000
_cell.length_b   1.000
_cell.length_c   1.000
_cell.angle_alpha   90.00
_cell.angle_beta   90.00
_cell.angle_gamma   90.00
#
_symmetry.space_group_name_H-M   'P 1'
#
loop_
_entity.id
_entity.type
_entity.pdbx_description
1 polymer ?
#
loop_
_entity_poly.entity_id
_entity_poly.type
_entity_poly.pdbx_seq_one_letter_code
_entity_poly.pdbx_strand_id
1 'polypeptide(L)'
;MIELNTGKITFPELNITLSPLLHSTDFISDFPKDKILRVRDMKNGYIWYDISEKVYDTKIPVDLCFNPQGNLEFIELFPQNIDSNAILHLKNQTPTEIMKNEKRYCDEWLMKFCGLGNEENSFWWGSISSRFDPRSYSSGICIHYTNSEN
;
A
#
# COMPACT_ATOMS: atom_id res chain seq x y z
N MET A 1 9.82 -2.17 -5.14
CA MET A 1 9.72 -1.63 -6.51
C MET A 1 8.45 -2.18 -7.13
N ILE A 2 7.64 -1.35 -7.77
CA ILE A 2 6.39 -1.79 -8.41
C ILE A 2 6.65 -2.04 -9.89
N GLU A 3 6.36 -3.24 -10.38
CA GLU A 3 6.45 -3.59 -11.79
C GLU A 3 5.10 -3.38 -12.49
N LEU A 4 4.94 -2.27 -13.21
CA LEU A 4 3.65 -1.88 -13.81
C LEU A 4 3.10 -2.87 -14.82
N ASN A 5 3.96 -3.63 -15.51
CA ASN A 5 3.54 -4.61 -16.51
C ASN A 5 2.91 -5.86 -15.89
N THR A 6 3.30 -6.21 -14.65
CA THR A 6 2.95 -7.48 -14.00
C THR A 6 2.16 -7.29 -12.70
N GLY A 7 2.13 -6.08 -12.15
CA GLY A 7 1.53 -5.79 -10.85
C GLY A 7 2.36 -6.28 -9.67
N LYS A 8 3.57 -6.80 -9.91
CA LYS A 8 4.43 -7.32 -8.85
C LYS A 8 5.05 -6.21 -8.01
N ILE A 9 5.30 -6.50 -6.74
CA ILE A 9 6.06 -5.60 -5.85
C ILE A 9 7.21 -6.36 -5.23
N THR A 10 8.43 -5.86 -5.44
CA THR A 10 9.63 -6.40 -4.79
C THR A 10 9.97 -5.62 -3.53
N PHE A 11 10.11 -6.34 -2.41
CA PHE A 11 10.67 -5.87 -1.14
C PHE A 11 12.15 -6.27 -1.07
N PRO A 12 13.07 -5.33 -1.35
CA PRO A 12 14.48 -5.65 -1.51
C PRO A 12 15.17 -6.05 -0.20
N GLU A 13 14.71 -5.56 0.96
CA GLU A 13 15.32 -5.94 2.25
C GLU A 13 15.04 -7.41 2.61
N LEU A 14 13.88 -7.93 2.18
CA LEU A 14 13.50 -9.34 2.41
C LEU A 14 13.87 -10.25 1.25
N ASN A 15 14.28 -9.68 0.10
CA ASN A 15 14.42 -10.41 -1.16
C ASN A 15 13.13 -11.18 -1.53
N ILE A 16 11.97 -10.55 -1.30
CA ILE A 16 10.63 -11.13 -1.57
C ILE A 16 9.96 -10.32 -2.69
N THR A 17 9.24 -11.02 -3.56
CA THR A 17 8.38 -10.38 -4.57
C THR A 17 6.95 -10.86 -4.39
N LEU A 18 6.04 -9.92 -4.11
CA LEU A 18 4.61 -10.15 -4.08
C LEU A 18 4.05 -10.09 -5.50
N SER A 19 3.05 -10.91 -5.77
CA SER A 19 2.39 -11.06 -7.07
C SER A 19 0.89 -10.83 -6.91
N PRO A 20 0.17 -10.34 -7.94
CA PRO A 20 -1.30 -10.34 -7.93
C PRO A 20 -1.92 -11.71 -7.65
N LEU A 21 -1.19 -12.80 -7.96
CA LEU A 21 -1.61 -14.19 -7.74
C LEU A 21 -1.24 -14.73 -6.36
N LEU A 22 -0.71 -13.91 -5.45
CA LEU A 22 -0.31 -14.36 -4.12
C LEU A 22 -1.53 -14.79 -3.31
N HIS A 23 -1.53 -16.04 -2.87
CA HIS A 23 -2.54 -16.56 -1.97
C HIS A 23 -2.07 -16.51 -0.51
N SER A 24 -3.00 -16.33 0.41
CA SER A 24 -2.73 -16.18 1.84
C SER A 24 -2.02 -17.39 2.44
N THR A 25 -2.27 -18.60 1.93
CA THR A 25 -1.57 -19.83 2.36
C THR A 25 -0.08 -19.77 2.07
N ASP A 26 0.29 -19.30 0.89
CA ASP A 26 1.69 -19.18 0.46
C ASP A 26 2.37 -18.06 1.24
N PHE A 27 1.66 -16.94 1.43
CA PHE A 27 2.14 -15.84 2.27
C PHE A 27 2.41 -16.29 3.72
N ILE A 28 1.48 -17.01 4.34
CA ILE A 28 1.63 -17.49 5.74
C ILE A 28 2.76 -18.52 5.88
N SER A 29 2.96 -19.34 4.84
CA SER A 29 4.03 -20.34 4.80
C SER A 29 5.41 -19.68 4.68
N ASP A 30 5.55 -18.77 3.72
CA ASP A 30 6.87 -18.39 3.23
C ASP A 30 7.33 -17.01 3.75
N PHE A 31 6.40 -16.15 4.20
CA PHE A 31 6.75 -14.81 4.66
C PHE A 31 7.37 -14.83 6.07
N PRO A 32 8.48 -14.11 6.31
CA PRO A 32 9.14 -14.04 7.62
C PRO A 32 8.22 -13.45 8.70
N LYS A 33 7.78 -14.29 9.66
CA LYS A 33 6.80 -13.92 10.68
C LYS A 33 7.29 -12.82 11.63
N ASP A 34 8.61 -12.71 11.83
CA ASP A 34 9.22 -11.64 12.64
C ASP A 34 9.15 -10.26 11.97
N LYS A 35 8.77 -10.19 10.69
CA LYS A 35 8.58 -8.95 9.93
C LYS A 35 7.13 -8.46 9.90
N ILE A 36 6.19 -9.28 10.37
CA ILE A 36 4.79 -8.90 10.51
C ILE A 36 4.64 -8.09 11.80
N LEU A 37 4.31 -6.82 11.67
CA LEU A 37 4.13 -5.91 12.80
C LEU A 37 2.77 -6.14 13.47
N ARG A 38 1.76 -6.42 12.67
CA ARG A 38 0.40 -6.66 13.15
C ARG A 38 -0.40 -7.49 12.15
N VAL A 39 -1.32 -8.29 12.69
CA VAL A 39 -2.37 -8.97 11.92
C VAL A 39 -3.72 -8.41 12.38
N ARG A 40 -4.58 -8.01 11.44
CA ARG A 40 -5.93 -7.51 11.72
C ARG A 40 -6.95 -8.41 11.02
N ASP A 41 -7.65 -9.21 11.83
CA ASP A 41 -8.86 -9.92 11.39
C ASP A 41 -10.04 -8.95 11.46
N MET A 42 -10.61 -8.63 10.29
CA MET A 42 -11.71 -7.69 10.14
C MET A 42 -13.08 -8.30 10.46
N LYS A 43 -13.14 -9.59 10.84
CA LYS A 43 -14.35 -10.33 11.21
C LYS A 43 -15.39 -10.48 10.10
N ASN A 44 -14.97 -10.30 8.86
CA ASN A 44 -15.78 -10.43 7.65
C ASN A 44 -15.08 -11.26 6.55
N GLY A 45 -14.05 -12.02 6.94
CA GLY A 45 -13.22 -12.82 6.03
C GLY A 45 -11.99 -12.11 5.48
N TYR A 46 -11.92 -10.78 5.59
CA TYR A 46 -10.72 -10.02 5.21
C TYR A 46 -9.69 -10.05 6.33
N ILE A 47 -8.42 -10.25 5.95
CA ILE A 47 -7.28 -10.23 6.86
C ILE A 47 -6.24 -9.25 6.34
N TRP A 48 -5.82 -8.33 7.20
CA TRP A 48 -4.76 -7.38 6.90
C TRP A 48 -3.48 -7.72 7.65
N TYR A 49 -2.35 -7.60 6.96
CA TYR A 49 -1.01 -7.75 7.52
C TYR A 49 -0.26 -6.43 7.37
N ASP A 50 0.12 -5.85 8.50
CA ASP A 50 0.87 -4.60 8.55
C ASP A 50 2.37 -4.97 8.64
N ILE A 51 3.17 -4.46 7.70
CA ILE A 51 4.62 -4.64 7.65
C ILE A 51 5.31 -3.28 7.46
N SER A 52 6.65 -3.25 7.60
CA SER A 52 7.45 -2.08 7.22
C SER A 52 8.56 -2.51 6.29
N GLU A 53 8.56 -1.95 5.08
CA GLU A 53 9.46 -2.36 4.02
C GLU A 53 9.99 -1.22 3.19
N LYS A 54 11.15 -1.44 2.56
CA LYS A 54 11.73 -0.49 1.64
C LYS A 54 11.04 -0.55 0.30
N VAL A 55 10.38 0.54 -0.10
CA VAL A 55 9.77 0.67 -1.42
C VAL A 55 10.42 1.85 -2.12
N TYR A 56 11.17 1.54 -3.19
CA TYR A 56 12.06 2.48 -3.87
C TYR A 56 13.14 3.03 -2.94
N ASP A 57 13.04 4.29 -2.53
CA ASP A 57 14.10 5.00 -1.78
C ASP A 57 13.94 4.91 -0.26
N THR A 58 12.72 4.65 0.24
CA THR A 58 12.36 4.87 1.65
C THR A 58 11.73 3.62 2.26
N LYS A 59 11.99 3.39 3.55
CA LYS A 59 11.30 2.38 4.35
C LYS A 59 9.98 2.94 4.86
N ILE A 60 8.87 2.30 4.49
CA ILE A 60 7.52 2.81 4.68
C ILE A 60 6.61 1.73 5.29
N PRO A 61 5.52 2.11 5.98
CA PRO A 61 4.46 1.18 6.30
C PRO A 61 3.82 0.62 5.02
N VAL A 62 3.53 -0.68 5.05
CA VAL A 62 2.85 -1.39 3.96
C VAL A 62 1.80 -2.30 4.57
N ASP A 63 0.60 -2.22 4.03
CA ASP A 63 -0.54 -3.02 4.43
C ASP A 63 -0.89 -3.99 3.30
N LEU A 64 -0.97 -5.28 3.62
CA LEU A 64 -1.37 -6.34 2.69
C LEU A 64 -2.75 -6.86 3.08
N CYS A 65 -3.72 -6.76 2.17
CA CYS A 65 -5.09 -7.20 2.41
C CYS A 65 -5.41 -8.45 1.59
N PHE A 66 -5.74 -9.53 2.29
CA PHE A 66 -6.27 -10.75 1.69
C PHE A 66 -7.79 -10.80 1.85
N ASN A 67 -8.48 -11.14 0.76
CA ASN A 67 -9.92 -11.25 0.72
C ASN A 67 -10.43 -12.57 1.34
N PRO A 68 -11.75 -12.77 1.49
CA PRO A 68 -12.30 -13.99 2.09
C PRO A 68 -11.96 -15.28 1.35
N GLN A 69 -11.58 -15.20 0.06
CA GLN A 69 -11.10 -16.33 -0.73
C GLN A 69 -9.61 -16.57 -0.57
N GLY A 70 -8.91 -15.72 0.20
CA GLY A 70 -7.48 -15.81 0.45
C GLY A 70 -6.60 -15.17 -0.62
N ASN A 71 -7.17 -14.49 -1.62
CA ASN A 71 -6.39 -13.80 -2.65
C ASN A 71 -5.91 -12.44 -2.13
N LEU A 72 -4.69 -12.04 -2.49
CA LEU A 72 -4.22 -10.68 -2.25
C LEU A 72 -5.04 -9.69 -3.08
N GLU A 73 -5.85 -8.87 -2.42
CA GLU A 73 -6.76 -7.93 -3.09
C GLU A 73 -6.22 -6.50 -3.05
N PHE A 74 -5.60 -6.09 -1.93
CA PHE A 74 -5.02 -4.76 -1.82
C PHE A 74 -3.59 -4.80 -1.29
N ILE A 75 -2.77 -3.88 -1.80
CA ILE A 75 -1.57 -3.40 -1.13
C ILE A 75 -1.73 -1.90 -0.92
N GLU A 76 -1.60 -1.43 0.32
CA GLU A 76 -1.53 -0.01 0.63
C GLU A 76 -0.12 0.37 1.06
N LEU A 77 0.43 1.42 0.43
CA LEU A 77 1.75 1.97 0.73
C LEU A 77 1.58 3.35 1.34
N PHE A 78 2.29 3.63 2.43
CA PHE A 78 2.22 4.92 3.12
C PHE A 78 3.55 5.65 3.00
N PRO A 79 3.84 6.31 1.85
CA PRO A 79 5.14 6.90 1.59
C PRO A 79 5.42 8.17 2.42
N GLN A 80 4.40 8.69 3.10
CA GLN A 80 4.50 9.85 3.96
C GLN A 80 5.36 9.51 5.16
N ASN A 81 6.45 10.27 5.32
CA ASN A 81 7.29 10.15 6.48
C ASN A 81 6.64 10.96 7.62
N ILE A 82 5.79 10.30 8.40
CA ILE A 82 5.22 10.92 9.60
C ILE A 82 6.29 10.84 10.70
N ASP A 83 7.26 11.75 10.65
CA ASP A 83 8.11 11.99 11.81
C ASP A 83 7.34 12.80 12.86
N SER A 84 7.85 12.82 14.10
CA SER A 84 7.22 13.51 15.22
C SER A 84 7.01 15.02 14.97
N ASN A 85 7.84 15.63 14.13
CA ASN A 85 7.74 17.06 13.78
C ASN A 85 6.65 17.29 12.72
N ALA A 86 6.47 16.36 11.77
CA ALA A 86 5.37 16.36 10.81
C ALA A 86 4.01 16.28 11.53
N ILE A 87 3.89 15.46 12.58
CA ILE A 87 2.66 15.40 13.42
C ILE A 87 2.36 16.74 14.08
N LEU A 88 3.39 17.46 14.57
CA LEU A 88 3.23 18.79 15.17
C LEU A 88 2.81 19.85 14.14
N HIS A 89 3.33 19.78 12.91
CA HIS A 89 2.92 20.66 11.82
C HIS A 89 1.47 20.39 11.36
N LEU A 90 1.04 19.13 11.33
CA LEU A 90 -0.32 18.73 10.98
C LEU A 90 -1.36 19.22 12.02
N LYS A 91 -1.00 19.30 13.31
CA LYS A 91 -1.91 19.80 14.38
C LYS A 91 -2.36 21.25 14.19
N ASN A 92 -1.64 22.04 13.41
CA ASN A 92 -1.96 23.44 13.14
C ASN A 92 -2.68 23.65 11.80
N GLN A 93 -2.96 22.57 11.06
CA GLN A 93 -3.62 22.62 9.76
C GLN A 93 -5.10 22.23 9.87
N THR A 94 -5.92 22.80 9.00
CA THR A 94 -7.30 22.35 8.82
C THR A 94 -7.34 20.96 8.17
N PRO A 95 -8.38 20.17 8.42
CA PRO A 95 -8.67 18.91 7.70
C PRO A 95 -8.47 18.98 6.18
N THR A 96 -8.88 20.08 5.56
CA THR A 96 -8.76 20.32 4.11
C THR A 96 -7.32 20.54 3.66
N GLU A 97 -6.50 21.18 4.49
CA GLU A 97 -5.07 21.40 4.20
C GLU A 97 -4.28 20.12 4.38
N ILE A 98 -4.58 19.34 5.42
CA ILE A 98 -4.01 18.01 5.64
C ILE A 98 -4.33 17.15 4.40
N MET A 99 -5.61 17.07 4.01
CA MET A 99 -6.02 16.36 2.80
C MET A 99 -5.21 16.77 1.57
N LYS A 100 -5.09 18.07 1.30
CA LYS A 100 -4.35 18.58 0.14
C LYS A 100 -2.88 18.20 0.19
N ASN A 101 -2.23 18.33 1.33
CA ASN A 101 -0.80 18.08 1.47
C ASN A 101 -0.48 16.58 1.39
N GLU A 102 -1.24 15.77 2.13
CA GLU A 102 -1.06 14.33 2.21
C GLU A 102 -1.33 13.67 0.85
N LYS A 103 -2.47 14.00 0.22
CA LYS A 103 -2.82 13.50 -1.12
C LYS A 103 -1.78 13.93 -2.16
N ARG A 104 -1.37 15.21 -2.15
CA ARG A 104 -0.39 15.74 -3.10
C ARG A 104 0.95 15.00 -2.97
N TYR A 105 1.41 14.71 -1.76
CA TYR A 105 2.65 13.96 -1.57
C TYR A 105 2.55 12.56 -2.19
N CYS A 106 1.43 11.86 -1.99
CA CYS A 106 1.17 10.58 -2.63
C CYS A 106 1.12 10.68 -4.17
N ASP A 107 0.48 11.72 -4.71
CA ASP A 107 0.43 11.99 -6.15
C ASP A 107 1.84 12.19 -6.73
N GLU A 108 2.65 13.03 -6.07
CA GLU A 108 4.03 13.31 -6.47
C GLU A 108 4.92 12.06 -6.37
N TRP A 109 4.70 11.22 -5.36
CA TRP A 109 5.41 9.95 -5.20
C TRP A 109 5.10 8.98 -6.35
N LEU A 110 3.82 8.82 -6.71
CA LEU A 110 3.41 8.00 -7.86
C LEU A 110 4.00 8.51 -9.17
N MET A 111 3.94 9.82 -9.40
CA MET A 111 4.51 10.42 -10.60
C MET A 111 6.03 10.19 -10.67
N LYS A 112 6.75 10.40 -9.55
CA LYS A 112 8.21 10.24 -9.47
C LYS A 112 8.66 8.81 -9.74
N PHE A 113 8.01 7.81 -9.14
CA PHE A 113 8.50 6.43 -9.16
C PHE A 113 7.83 5.54 -10.19
N CYS A 114 6.58 5.84 -10.55
CA CYS A 114 5.80 5.03 -11.46
C CYS A 114 5.43 5.77 -12.75
N GLY A 115 5.63 7.10 -12.83
CA GLY A 115 5.20 7.89 -13.98
C GLY A 115 3.69 7.96 -14.16
N LEU A 116 2.92 7.73 -13.09
CA LEU A 116 1.47 7.63 -13.11
C LEU A 116 0.79 8.95 -12.72
N GLY A 117 -0.43 9.15 -13.22
CA GLY A 117 -1.27 10.29 -12.88
C GLY A 117 -1.84 10.23 -11.46
N ASN A 118 -2.49 11.31 -11.04
CA ASN A 118 -3.09 11.50 -9.71
C ASN A 118 -4.51 10.91 -9.54
N GLU A 119 -5.04 10.34 -10.62
CA GLU A 119 -6.30 9.59 -10.66
C GLU A 119 -6.03 8.07 -10.59
N GLU A 120 -7.07 7.26 -10.78
CA GLU A 120 -6.93 5.80 -10.89
C GLU A 120 -6.30 5.41 -12.23
N ASN A 121 -5.23 4.60 -12.15
CA ASN A 121 -4.52 4.10 -13.32
C ASN A 121 -4.82 2.60 -13.45
N SER A 122 -5.54 2.20 -14.49
CA SER A 122 -5.94 0.81 -14.73
C SER A 122 -4.91 0.02 -15.52
N PHE A 123 -4.78 -1.25 -15.18
CA PHE A 123 -3.93 -2.26 -15.80
C PHE A 123 -4.73 -3.55 -15.98
N TRP A 124 -4.21 -4.49 -16.78
CA TRP A 124 -4.88 -5.78 -16.99
C TRP A 124 -4.97 -6.65 -15.72
N TRP A 125 -4.09 -6.39 -14.75
CA TRP A 125 -4.01 -7.09 -13.46
C TRP A 125 -4.70 -6.34 -12.31
N GLY A 126 -5.19 -5.11 -12.51
CA GLY A 126 -5.75 -4.30 -11.44
C GLY A 126 -5.63 -2.79 -11.65
N SER A 127 -5.50 -2.02 -10.57
CA SER A 127 -5.31 -0.57 -10.64
C SER A 127 -4.35 -0.04 -9.58
N ILE A 128 -3.78 1.14 -9.85
CA ILE A 128 -2.97 1.92 -8.90
C ILE A 128 -3.58 3.31 -8.77
N SER A 129 -3.78 3.77 -7.55
CA SER A 129 -4.28 5.11 -7.24
C SER A 129 -3.65 5.65 -5.97
N SER A 130 -3.52 6.97 -5.87
CA SER A 130 -3.32 7.64 -4.57
C SER A 130 -4.68 7.97 -3.97
N ARG A 131 -4.91 7.58 -2.72
CA ARG A 131 -6.18 7.77 -2.02
C ARG A 131 -5.98 8.64 -0.79
N PHE A 132 -7.02 9.39 -0.44
CA PHE A 132 -7.13 10.06 0.86
C PHE A 132 -8.36 9.49 1.57
N ASP A 133 -8.17 9.00 2.79
CA ASP A 133 -9.25 8.58 3.66
C ASP A 133 -9.66 9.74 4.60
N PRO A 134 -10.84 10.36 4.40
CA PRO A 134 -11.30 11.45 5.24
C PRO A 134 -11.62 11.04 6.68
N ARG A 135 -11.76 9.74 6.97
CA ARG A 135 -12.05 9.24 8.34
C ARG A 135 -10.80 9.22 9.20
N SER A 136 -9.68 8.83 8.61
CA SER A 136 -8.38 8.75 9.27
C SER A 136 -7.48 9.96 9.01
N TYR A 137 -7.87 10.85 8.09
CA TYR A 137 -7.04 11.95 7.60
C TYR A 137 -5.69 11.49 7.03
N SER A 138 -5.64 10.26 6.52
CA SER A 138 -4.42 9.68 5.96
C SER A 138 -4.51 9.58 4.43
N SER A 139 -3.35 9.59 3.75
CA SER A 139 -3.29 9.19 2.35
C SER A 139 -2.32 8.04 2.15
N GLY A 140 -2.54 7.28 1.10
CA GLY A 140 -1.70 6.16 0.72
C GLY A 140 -1.77 5.89 -0.77
N ILE A 141 -0.85 5.07 -1.25
CA ILE A 141 -0.94 4.48 -2.58
C ILE A 141 -1.67 3.16 -2.43
N CYS A 142 -2.81 3.04 -3.07
CA CYS A 142 -3.58 1.80 -3.11
C CYS A 142 -3.34 1.10 -4.45
N ILE A 143 -2.91 -0.14 -4.36
CA ILE A 143 -2.81 -1.09 -5.47
C ILE A 143 -3.94 -2.09 -5.24
N HIS A 144 -4.90 -2.13 -6.16
CA HIS A 144 -6.05 -3.01 -6.09
C HIS A 144 -5.91 -4.06 -7.18
N TYR A 145 -5.76 -5.33 -6.79
CA TYR A 145 -5.68 -6.43 -7.72
C TYR A 145 -7.09 -6.89 -8.09
N THR A 146 -7.38 -6.92 -9.38
CA THR A 146 -8.58 -7.59 -9.86
C THR A 146 -8.23 -9.06 -10.00
N ASN A 147 -9.00 -9.94 -9.36
CA ASN A 147 -8.91 -11.38 -9.59
C ASN A 147 -9.23 -11.67 -11.07
N SER A 148 -8.23 -11.55 -11.95
CA SER A 148 -8.33 -12.05 -13.31
C SER A 148 -8.13 -13.55 -13.23
N GLU A 149 -9.24 -14.27 -13.02
CA GLU A 149 -9.33 -15.66 -13.46
C GLU A 149 -8.96 -15.68 -14.95
N ASN A 150 -7.80 -16.23 -15.28
CA ASN A 150 -7.52 -16.74 -16.62
C ASN A 150 -7.79 -18.25 -16.60
#